data_AF-A0A6G0VUL9-F1
#
_entry.id   AF-A0A6G0VUL9-F1
#
_cell.length_a   1.000
_cell.length_b   1.000
_cell.length_c   1.000
_cell.angle_alpha   90.00
_cell.angle_beta   90.00
_cell.angle_gamma   90.00
#
_symmetry.space_group_name_H-M   'P 1'
#
loop_
_entity.id
_entity.type
_entity.pdbx_description
1 polymer ?
#
loop_
_entity_poly.entity_id
_entity_poly.type
_entity_poly.pdbx_seq_one_letter_code
_entity_poly.pdbx_strand_id
1 'polypeptide(L)'
;WNLKTASKLEKPRFVIIGLQKERKNSLEKDCSIFDHCNITNVKVFLNSISYPYDNLNLDFTKNNFTLLYDMYTSFQESYYEKNIRNLILSPSNFLNAPIATASSVDVQLEIEASESLTGVTAYCLLIHDRIVEYVPFSREIRKLVN
;
A
#
# COMPACT_ATOMS: atom_id res chain seq x y z
N TRP A 1 -9.78 -3.74 -8.94
CA TRP A 1 -8.80 -4.75 -9.41
C TRP A 1 -8.76 -5.92 -8.44
N ASN A 2 -8.81 -7.18 -8.94
CA ASN A 2 -8.65 -8.38 -8.12
C ASN A 2 -7.20 -8.86 -8.16
N LEU A 3 -6.56 -9.03 -7.00
CA LEU A 3 -5.20 -9.57 -6.91
C LEU A 3 -5.28 -11.06 -6.59
N LYS A 4 -4.73 -11.89 -7.46
CA LYS A 4 -4.59 -13.33 -7.20
C LYS A 4 -3.28 -13.56 -6.46
N THR A 5 -3.35 -14.03 -5.23
CA THR A 5 -2.18 -14.43 -4.43
C THR A 5 -2.10 -15.95 -4.32
N ALA A 6 -0.90 -16.48 -4.01
CA ALA A 6 -0.72 -17.92 -3.82
C ALA A 6 -1.45 -18.40 -2.55
N SER A 7 -2.08 -19.57 -2.62
CA SER A 7 -3.07 -20.12 -1.66
C SER A 7 -2.59 -20.41 -0.23
N LYS A 8 -1.37 -20.01 0.14
CA LYS A 8 -0.73 -20.35 1.43
C LYS A 8 0.03 -19.19 2.08
N LEU A 9 -0.23 -17.93 1.73
CA LEU A 9 0.37 -16.82 2.49
C LEU A 9 -0.49 -16.51 3.72
N GLU A 10 0.17 -16.23 4.84
CA GLU A 10 -0.43 -15.64 6.04
C GLU A 10 -0.96 -14.23 5.72
N LYS A 11 -1.82 -13.67 6.58
CA LYS A 11 -2.33 -12.30 6.50
C LYS A 11 -1.15 -11.30 6.33
N PRO A 12 -0.97 -10.61 5.17
CA PRO A 12 0.03 -9.55 5.04
C PRO A 12 -0.19 -8.52 6.12
N ARG A 13 0.91 -7.98 6.64
CA ARG A 13 0.90 -6.94 7.66
C ARG A 13 0.68 -5.56 7.04
N PHE A 14 1.18 -5.33 5.82
CA PHE A 14 1.02 -4.07 5.07
C PHE A 14 0.77 -4.32 3.57
N VAL A 15 0.04 -3.43 2.89
CA VAL A 15 -0.40 -3.54 1.48
C VAL A 15 -0.26 -2.17 0.85
N ILE A 16 0.89 -1.89 0.27
CA ILE A 16 1.26 -0.61 -0.35
C ILE A 16 0.67 -0.51 -1.76
N ILE A 17 -0.08 0.55 -2.06
CA ILE A 17 -0.69 0.79 -3.37
C ILE A 17 -0.09 2.07 -3.94
N GLY A 18 0.35 2.01 -5.20
CA GLY A 18 0.81 3.16 -5.97
C GLY A 18 0.18 3.17 -7.35
N LEU A 19 -0.22 4.35 -7.84
CA LEU A 19 -0.79 4.51 -9.17
C LEU A 19 0.16 5.26 -10.09
N GLN A 20 0.16 4.91 -11.37
CA GLN A 20 0.90 5.62 -12.41
C GLN A 20 0.01 5.88 -13.61
N LYS A 21 -0.11 7.13 -14.03
CA LYS A 21 -0.84 7.55 -15.22
C LYS A 21 0.09 7.57 -16.43
N GLU A 22 -0.27 6.83 -17.48
CA GLU A 22 0.34 6.85 -18.82
C GLU A 22 1.86 6.61 -18.86
N ARG A 23 2.41 5.84 -17.91
CA ARG A 23 3.85 5.51 -17.84
C ARG A 23 4.19 4.11 -18.34
N LYS A 24 3.20 3.22 -18.42
CA LYS A 24 3.43 1.85 -18.90
C LYS A 24 3.89 1.88 -20.36
N ASN A 25 5.04 1.27 -20.63
CA ASN A 25 5.69 1.22 -21.96
C ASN A 25 6.06 2.61 -22.55
N SER A 26 6.17 3.65 -21.72
CA SER A 26 6.66 4.97 -22.14
C SER A 26 8.11 5.14 -21.70
N LEU A 27 9.01 5.41 -22.66
CA LEU A 27 10.44 5.67 -22.38
C LEU A 27 10.70 7.13 -21.97
N GLU A 28 9.76 8.02 -22.23
CA GLU A 28 9.91 9.47 -21.98
C GLU A 28 9.50 9.89 -20.57
N LYS A 29 8.76 9.05 -19.85
CA LYS A 29 8.25 9.34 -18.51
C LYS A 29 8.96 8.50 -17.45
N ASP A 30 9.30 9.14 -16.34
CA ASP A 30 9.98 8.48 -15.22
C ASP A 30 9.04 7.48 -14.51
N CYS A 31 9.41 6.20 -14.57
CA CYS A 31 8.71 5.07 -13.95
C CYS A 31 8.86 4.99 -12.42
N SER A 32 9.69 5.83 -11.79
CA SER A 32 9.81 5.90 -10.34
C SER A 32 8.75 6.79 -9.68
N ILE A 33 8.08 7.64 -10.48
CA ILE A 33 7.08 8.59 -9.99
C ILE A 33 5.69 7.94 -10.01
N PHE A 34 4.99 8.04 -8.89
CA PHE A 34 3.57 7.70 -8.75
C PHE A 34 2.73 8.97 -8.83
N ASP A 35 1.46 8.85 -9.20
CA ASP A 35 0.51 9.97 -9.28
C ASP A 35 -0.67 9.73 -8.33
N HIS A 36 -1.28 10.81 -7.85
CA HIS A 36 -2.49 10.72 -7.04
C HIS A 36 -3.75 10.36 -7.83
N CYS A 37 -3.72 10.44 -9.16
CA CYS A 37 -4.82 10.09 -10.09
C CYS A 37 -6.22 10.60 -9.70
N ASN A 38 -6.30 11.68 -8.92
CA ASN A 38 -7.55 12.21 -8.36
C ASN A 38 -8.39 11.15 -7.64
N ILE A 39 -7.73 10.24 -6.93
CA ILE A 39 -8.40 9.23 -6.10
C ILE A 39 -9.23 9.92 -5.03
N THR A 40 -10.48 9.49 -4.85
CA THR A 40 -11.39 9.93 -3.79
C THR A 40 -11.49 8.89 -2.68
N ASN A 41 -11.27 7.61 -3.01
CA ASN A 41 -11.38 6.53 -2.05
C ASN A 41 -10.51 5.33 -2.44
N VAL A 42 -9.99 4.64 -1.44
CA VAL A 42 -9.26 3.38 -1.63
C VAL A 42 -9.76 2.41 -0.57
N LYS A 43 -10.17 1.22 -1.00
CA LYS A 43 -10.52 0.12 -0.10
C LYS A 43 -9.79 -1.15 -0.49
N VAL A 44 -9.25 -1.80 0.51
CA VAL A 44 -8.65 -3.12 0.40
C VAL A 44 -9.57 -4.10 1.12
N PHE A 45 -10.15 -5.01 0.36
CA PHE A 45 -11.01 -6.07 0.84
C PHE A 45 -10.20 -7.33 1.08
N LEU A 46 -10.42 -7.91 2.23
CA LEU A 46 -9.58 -8.93 2.84
C LEU A 46 -10.50 -9.93 3.51
N ASN A 47 -10.69 -11.10 2.90
CA ASN A 47 -11.74 -12.04 3.30
C ASN A 47 -13.10 -11.33 3.49
N SER A 48 -13.45 -10.45 2.56
CA SER A 48 -14.69 -9.62 2.57
C SER A 48 -14.75 -8.51 3.62
N ILE A 49 -13.69 -8.26 4.39
CA ILE A 49 -13.59 -7.11 5.31
C ILE A 49 -12.83 -5.98 4.60
N SER A 50 -13.37 -4.76 4.59
CA SER A 50 -12.75 -3.59 3.95
C SER A 50 -11.85 -2.80 4.89
N TYR A 51 -10.73 -2.34 4.36
CA TYR A 51 -9.75 -1.49 5.03
C TYR A 51 -9.35 -0.32 4.12
N PRO A 52 -9.41 0.95 4.59
CA PRO A 52 -10.08 1.38 5.82
C PRO A 52 -11.57 1.02 5.83
N TYR A 53 -12.15 0.96 7.04
CA TYR A 53 -13.58 0.65 7.20
C TYR A 53 -14.45 1.78 6.63
N ASP A 54 -14.10 3.01 6.97
CA ASP A 54 -14.75 4.22 6.50
C ASP A 54 -14.17 4.70 5.16
N ASN A 55 -14.96 5.47 4.42
CA ASN A 55 -14.50 6.14 3.22
C ASN A 55 -13.49 7.25 3.56
N LEU A 56 -12.42 7.33 2.78
CA LEU A 56 -11.39 8.36 2.96
C LEU A 56 -11.85 9.75 2.49
N ASN A 57 -12.78 9.81 1.53
CA ASN A 57 -13.33 11.05 0.96
C ASN A 57 -12.26 12.07 0.56
N LEU A 58 -11.22 11.57 -0.14
CA LEU A 58 -10.04 12.32 -0.48
C LEU A 58 -10.35 13.43 -1.49
N ASP A 59 -9.74 14.59 -1.28
CA ASP A 59 -9.75 15.70 -2.22
C ASP A 59 -8.38 16.39 -2.19
N PHE A 60 -7.51 16.00 -3.12
CA PHE A 60 -6.16 16.56 -3.22
C PHE A 60 -6.16 18.06 -3.55
N THR A 61 -7.21 18.57 -4.21
CA THR A 61 -7.31 20.01 -4.55
C THR A 61 -7.61 20.86 -3.32
N LYS A 62 -8.36 20.30 -2.36
CA LYS A 62 -8.69 20.94 -1.07
C LYS A 62 -7.76 20.54 0.05
N ASN A 63 -6.65 19.86 -0.25
CA ASN A 63 -5.74 19.26 0.73
C ASN A 63 -6.41 18.30 1.72
N ASN A 64 -7.53 17.69 1.35
CA ASN A 64 -8.19 16.66 2.14
C ASN A 64 -7.56 15.28 1.86
N PHE A 65 -6.30 15.12 2.24
CA PHE A 65 -5.56 13.85 2.15
C PHE A 65 -4.89 13.47 3.49
N THR A 66 -5.18 14.23 4.55
CA THR A 66 -4.53 14.09 5.86
C THR A 66 -4.67 12.69 6.43
N LEU A 67 -5.84 12.06 6.28
CA LEU A 67 -6.06 10.68 6.75
C LEU A 67 -5.20 9.67 5.98
N LEU A 68 -5.09 9.82 4.66
CA LEU A 68 -4.23 8.97 3.85
C LEU A 68 -2.75 9.17 4.21
N TYR A 69 -2.33 10.40 4.47
CA TYR A 69 -0.98 10.70 4.93
C TYR A 69 -0.71 10.13 6.32
N ASP A 70 -1.67 10.24 7.25
CA ASP A 70 -1.56 9.69 8.59
C ASP A 70 -1.39 8.16 8.57
N MET A 71 -2.16 7.46 7.73
CA MET A 71 -2.01 6.03 7.47
C MET A 71 -0.60 5.69 6.98
N TYR A 72 -0.05 6.48 6.03
CA TYR A 72 1.32 6.32 5.56
C TYR A 72 2.35 6.52 6.69
N THR A 73 2.19 7.56 7.51
CA THR A 73 3.12 7.83 8.63
C THR A 73 3.08 6.71 9.67
N SER A 74 1.88 6.22 10.00
CA SER A 74 1.66 5.11 10.92
C SER A 74 2.28 3.81 10.42
N PHE A 75 2.22 3.56 9.10
CA PHE A 75 2.96 2.46 8.48
C PHE A 75 4.47 2.58 8.71
N GLN A 76 5.06 3.75 8.48
CA GLN A 76 6.50 3.94 8.67
C GLN A 76 6.93 3.71 10.12
N GLU A 77 6.17 4.24 11.08
CA GLU A 77 6.43 4.04 12.51
C GLU A 77 6.35 2.55 12.89
N SER A 78 5.29 1.85 12.45
CA SER A 78 5.07 0.44 12.77
C SER A 78 6.07 -0.50 12.10
N TYR A 79 6.46 -0.23 10.85
CA TYR A 79 7.36 -1.10 10.07
C TYR A 79 8.81 -0.99 10.51
N TYR A 80 9.30 0.22 10.81
CA TYR A 80 10.69 0.43 11.21
C TYR A 80 10.94 0.34 12.71
N GLU A 81 9.88 0.20 13.53
CA GLU A 81 9.95 0.15 14.99
C GLU A 81 10.73 1.33 15.60
N LYS A 82 10.66 2.49 14.94
CA LYS A 82 11.37 3.71 15.35
C LYS A 82 10.36 4.75 15.83
N ASN A 83 10.60 5.28 17.04
CA ASN A 83 9.86 6.42 17.60
C ASN A 83 10.15 7.76 16.90
N ILE A 84 11.07 7.77 15.93
CA ILE A 84 11.45 8.97 15.18
C ILE A 84 10.87 8.83 13.78
N ARG A 85 9.91 9.70 13.45
CA ARG A 85 9.34 9.89 12.11
C ARG A 85 10.42 10.42 11.14
N ASN A 86 11.36 9.58 10.73
CA ASN A 86 12.23 9.87 9.58
C ASN A 86 11.41 9.68 8.30
N LEU A 87 10.53 10.65 8.06
CA LEU A 87 9.60 10.66 6.95
C LEU A 87 10.36 10.71 5.63
N ILE A 88 10.27 9.64 4.84
CA ILE A 88 10.90 9.56 3.51
C ILE A 88 10.24 10.56 2.54
N LEU A 89 8.96 10.88 2.78
CA LEU A 89 8.18 11.84 1.98
C LEU A 89 7.56 12.88 2.92
N SER A 90 7.83 14.17 2.65
CA SER A 90 7.11 15.27 3.27
C SER A 90 5.66 15.34 2.75
N PRO A 91 4.73 16.05 3.41
CA PRO A 91 3.35 16.19 2.95
C PRO A 91 3.26 16.73 1.51
N SER A 92 4.13 17.68 1.15
CA SER A 92 4.21 18.24 -0.20
C SER A 92 4.65 17.22 -1.25
N ASN A 93 5.55 16.31 -0.89
CA ASN A 93 6.06 15.28 -1.80
C ASN A 93 5.10 14.10 -1.90
N PHE A 94 4.38 13.80 -0.82
CA PHE A 94 3.32 12.77 -0.81
C PHE A 94 2.12 13.16 -1.68
N LEU A 95 1.80 14.45 -1.78
CA LEU A 95 0.76 14.95 -2.70
C LEU A 95 1.04 14.52 -4.14
N ASN A 96 2.31 14.51 -4.53
CA ASN A 96 2.73 14.12 -5.87
C ASN A 96 2.70 12.60 -6.07
N ALA A 97 3.02 11.80 -5.04
CA ALA A 97 3.15 10.34 -5.12
C ALA A 97 2.54 9.63 -3.89
N PRO A 98 1.21 9.53 -3.79
CA PRO A 98 0.56 8.92 -2.63
C PRO A 98 0.68 7.40 -2.62
N ILE A 99 0.85 6.86 -1.42
CA ILE A 99 0.98 5.42 -1.15
C ILE A 99 -0.08 5.03 -0.09
N ALA A 100 -0.89 3.99 -0.34
CA ALA A 100 -1.89 3.49 0.62
C ALA A 100 -1.49 2.11 1.18
N THR A 101 -1.66 1.82 2.48
CA THR A 101 -1.25 0.56 3.16
C THR A 101 -2.43 -0.23 3.76
N ALA A 102 -2.56 -1.57 3.57
CA ALA A 102 -3.58 -2.45 4.22
C ALA A 102 -3.07 -3.87 4.60
N SER A 103 -3.86 -4.90 4.97
CA SER A 103 -3.31 -6.17 5.54
C SER A 103 -4.15 -7.48 5.40
N SER A 104 -4.19 -8.26 4.29
CA SER A 104 -4.66 -9.71 4.28
C SER A 104 -4.55 -10.50 2.93
N VAL A 105 -4.87 -11.81 2.96
CA VAL A 105 -4.94 -12.82 1.88
C VAL A 105 -6.31 -12.71 1.18
N ASP A 106 -6.34 -13.05 -0.12
CA ASP A 106 -7.38 -12.66 -1.08
C ASP A 106 -7.65 -11.16 -1.04
N VAL A 107 -6.77 -10.42 -1.72
CA VAL A 107 -6.79 -8.96 -1.77
C VAL A 107 -7.62 -8.52 -2.95
N GLN A 108 -8.79 -7.96 -2.67
CA GLN A 108 -9.52 -7.18 -3.66
C GLN A 108 -9.26 -5.69 -3.40
N LEU A 109 -8.85 -4.98 -4.44
CA LEU A 109 -8.57 -3.56 -4.40
C LEU A 109 -9.68 -2.79 -5.13
N GLU A 110 -10.33 -1.91 -4.41
CA GLU A 110 -11.32 -0.96 -4.94
C GLU A 110 -10.75 0.45 -4.84
N ILE A 111 -10.80 1.17 -5.96
CA ILE A 111 -10.29 2.54 -6.06
C ILE A 111 -11.37 3.34 -6.75
N GLU A 112 -11.77 4.43 -6.10
CA GLU A 112 -12.68 5.43 -6.65
C GLU A 112 -11.86 6.69 -6.94
N ALA A 113 -12.17 7.35 -8.04
CA ALA A 113 -11.54 8.60 -8.44
C ALA A 113 -12.59 9.56 -9.00
N SER A 114 -12.35 10.86 -8.86
CA SER A 114 -13.22 11.90 -9.41
C SER A 114 -13.07 12.06 -10.93
N GLU A 115 -12.01 11.49 -11.51
CA GLU A 115 -11.72 11.48 -12.95
C GLU A 115 -11.58 10.06 -13.50
N SER A 116 -11.64 9.94 -14.83
CA SER A 116 -11.41 8.67 -15.51
C SER A 116 -10.00 8.13 -15.24
N LEU A 117 -9.92 6.87 -14.81
CA LEU A 117 -8.65 6.14 -14.62
C LEU A 117 -8.09 5.56 -15.93
N THR A 118 -8.44 6.14 -17.09
CA THR A 118 -7.91 5.72 -18.38
C THR A 118 -6.40 5.95 -18.44
N GLY A 119 -5.65 4.93 -18.88
CA GLY A 119 -4.19 4.97 -18.92
C GLY A 119 -3.50 4.81 -17.56
N VAL A 120 -4.25 4.60 -16.46
CA VAL A 120 -3.68 4.38 -15.13
C VAL A 120 -3.31 2.91 -14.94
N THR A 121 -2.09 2.67 -14.47
CA THR A 121 -1.60 1.37 -14.01
C THR A 121 -1.49 1.41 -12.49
N ALA A 122 -2.13 0.44 -11.83
CA ALA A 122 -2.05 0.26 -10.38
C ALA A 122 -0.98 -0.78 -10.02
N TYR A 123 -0.14 -0.46 -9.05
CA TYR A 123 0.85 -1.34 -8.45
C TYR A 123 0.45 -1.61 -7.00
N CYS A 124 0.67 -2.84 -6.56
CA CYS A 124 0.38 -3.26 -5.20
C CYS A 124 1.55 -4.10 -4.66
N LEU A 125 2.06 -3.74 -3.50
CA LEU A 125 3.13 -4.43 -2.78
C LEU A 125 2.58 -4.97 -1.46
N LEU A 126 2.59 -6.29 -1.31
CA LEU A 126 2.17 -6.99 -0.10
C LEU A 126 3.39 -7.30 0.76
N ILE A 127 3.40 -6.81 2.01
CA ILE A 127 4.45 -7.07 2.99
C ILE A 127 3.89 -7.99 4.06
N HIS A 128 4.56 -9.12 4.28
CA HIS A 128 4.22 -10.11 5.29
C HIS A 128 5.39 -10.25 6.25
N ASP A 129 5.08 -10.39 7.54
CA ASP A 129 6.07 -10.83 8.50
C ASP A 129 6.21 -12.34 8.43
N ARG A 130 7.45 -12.82 8.54
CA ARG A 130 7.72 -14.23 8.80
C ARG A 130 8.76 -14.32 9.90
N ILE A 131 8.37 -14.94 11.01
CA ILE A 131 9.31 -15.28 12.06
C ILE A 131 9.84 -16.69 11.76
N VAL A 132 11.16 -16.80 11.64
CA VAL A 132 11.83 -18.09 11.48
C VAL A 132 12.80 -18.27 12.63
N GLU A 133 12.75 -19.43 13.26
CA GLU A 133 13.73 -19.86 14.23
C GLU A 133 14.86 -20.57 13.47
N TYR A 134 16.08 -20.08 13.63
CA TYR A 134 17.27 -20.79 13.18
C TYR A 134 17.82 -21.62 14.32
N VAL A 135 17.92 -22.93 14.13
CA VAL A 135 18.49 -23.86 15.11
C VAL A 135 19.96 -24.11 14.74
N PRO A 136 20.95 -23.47 15.40
CA PRO A 136 22.34 -23.46 14.94
C PRO A 136 23.00 -24.84 14.92
N PHE A 137 22.57 -25.71 15.84
CA PHE A 137 23.13 -27.05 16.01
C PHE A 137 22.73 -28.00 14.87
N SER A 138 21.48 -27.97 14.43
CA SER A 138 20.99 -28.78 13.30
C SER A 138 21.07 -28.06 11.95
N ARG A 139 21.39 -26.76 11.95
CA ARG A 139 21.31 -25.85 10.78
C ARG A 139 19.93 -25.82 10.14
N GLU A 140 18.91 -26.19 10.91
CA GLU A 140 17.52 -26.15 10.46
C GLU A 140 16.95 -24.75 10.59
N ILE A 141 16.13 -24.37 9.62
CA ILE A 141 15.28 -23.18 9.70
C ILE A 141 13.86 -23.67 9.94
N ARG A 142 13.32 -23.38 11.13
CA ARG A 142 11.95 -23.72 11.51
C ARG A 142 11.08 -22.48 11.32
N LYS A 143 9.95 -22.63 10.66
CA LYS A 143 8.94 -21.57 10.64
C LYS A 143 8.24 -21.57 11.99
N LEU A 144 8.24 -20.43 12.66
CA LEU A 144 7.37 -20.21 13.81
C LEU A 144 6.02 -19.76 13.23
N VAL A 145 5.06 -20.68 13.22
CA VAL A 145 3.67 -20.37 12.86
C VAL A 145 3.02 -19.87 14.14
N ASN A 146 2.63 -18.59 14.17
CA ASN A 146 1.76 -18.05 15.22
C ASN A 146 0.30 -18.46 14.97
#